data_AF-A0A7Z0BMN2-F1
#
_entry.id   AF-A0A7Z0BMN2-F1
#
_cell.length_a   1.000
_cell.length_b   1.000
_cell.length_c   1.000
_cell.angle_alpha   90.00
_cell.angle_beta   90.00
_cell.angle_gamma   90.00
#
_symmetry.space_group_name_H-M   'P 1'
#
loop_
_entity.id
_entity.type
_entity.pdbx_description
1 polymer ?
#
loop_
_entity_poly.entity_id
_entity_poly.type
_entity_poly.pdbx_seq_one_letter_code
_entity_poly.pdbx_strand_id
1 'polypeptide(L)' 'MGILLTILGIILIVAGVLGVLRGQMLWGIIAIVVGLFIAPGYFYGF' A
#
# COMPACT_ATOMS: atom_id res chain seq x y z
N MET A 1 -1.48 -1.46 -18.08
CA MET A 1 -1.83 -0.54 -16.98
C MET A 1 -1.96 -1.24 -15.62
N GLY A 2 -2.48 -2.48 -15.52
CA GLY A 2 -2.67 -3.16 -14.22
C GLY A 2 -1.39 -3.53 -13.44
N ILE A 3 -0.31 -3.92 -14.11
CA ILE A 3 0.92 -4.36 -13.43
C ILE A 3 1.64 -3.22 -12.68
N LEU A 4 1.64 -2.01 -13.25
CA LEU A 4 2.28 -0.85 -12.64
C LEU A 4 1.59 -0.41 -11.36
N LEU A 5 0.25 -0.38 -11.37
CA LEU A 5 -0.56 -0.05 -10.19
C LEU A 5 -0.43 -1.14 -9.11
N THR A 6 -0.25 -2.41 -9.51
CA THR A 6 0.02 -3.52 -8.57
C THR A 6 1.35 -3.32 -7.86
N ILE A 7 2.39 -3.00 -8.62
CA ILE A 7 3.72 -2.71 -8.06
C ILE A 7 3.66 -1.49 -7.14
N LEU A 8 2.97 -0.42 -7.56
CA LEU A 8 2.76 0.78 -6.73
C LEU A 8 2.01 0.49 -5.43
N GLY A 9 0.95 -0.32 -5.49
CA GLY A 9 0.19 -0.74 -4.31
C GLY A 9 1.06 -1.52 -3.31
N ILE A 10 1.87 -2.46 -3.81
CA ILE A 10 2.82 -3.21 -2.97
C ILE A 10 3.85 -2.26 -2.33
N ILE A 11 4.42 -1.35 -3.10
CA ILE A 11 5.41 -0.37 -2.58
C ILE A 11 4.79 0.50 -1.48
N LEU A 12 3.55 0.98 -1.67
CA LEU A 12 2.84 1.79 -0.68
C LEU A 12 2.58 1.03 0.62
N ILE A 13 2.18 -0.24 0.52
CA ILE A 13 1.98 -1.10 1.69
C ILE A 13 3.31 -1.29 2.44
N VAL A 14 4.39 -1.63 1.74
CA VAL A 14 5.72 -1.83 2.35
C VAL A 14 6.23 -0.54 2.99
N ALA A 15 6.11 0.60 2.29
CA ALA A 15 6.49 1.90 2.81
C ALA A 15 5.67 2.28 4.05
N GLY A 16 4.38 1.96 4.06
CA GLY A 16 3.51 2.20 5.21
C GLY A 16 3.90 1.37 6.42
N VAL A 17 4.20 0.08 6.24
CA VAL A 17 4.73 -0.79 7.31
C VAL A 17 6.05 -0.23 7.87
N LEU A 18 6.99 0.18 7.01
CA LEU A 18 8.24 0.81 7.44
C LEU A 18 8.00 2.14 8.17
N GLY A 19 7.00 2.91 7.76
CA GLY A 19 6.59 4.15 8.44
C GLY A 19 6.09 3.88 9.86
N VAL A 20 5.24 2.87 10.04
CA VAL A 20 4.77 2.45 11.37
C VAL A 20 5.94 2.00 12.25
N LEU A 21 6.85 1.19 11.72
CA LEU A 21 8.05 0.73 12.45
C LEU A 21 8.97 1.88 12.89
N ARG A 22 8.97 2.99 12.15
CA ARG A 22 9.72 4.21 12.48
C ARG A 22 8.99 5.15 13.45
N GLY A 23 7.87 4.72 14.02
CA GLY A 23 7.05 5.53 14.94
C GLY A 23 6.13 6.54 14.25
N GLN A 24 6.07 6.55 12.90
CA GLN A 24 5.18 7.42 12.13
C GLN A 24 3.82 6.74 11.92
N MET A 25 3.13 6.43 13.03
CA MET A 25 1.89 5.63 13.02
C MET A 25 0.84 6.16 12.04
N LEU A 26 0.57 7.47 12.05
CA LEU A 26 -0.46 8.07 11.19
C LEU A 26 -0.11 7.94 9.71
N TRP A 27 1.10 8.36 9.31
CA TRP A 27 1.55 8.30 7.92
C TRP A 27 1.71 6.88 7.41
N GLY A 28 2.20 5.97 8.26
CA GLY A 28 2.33 4.56 7.93
C GLY A 28 0.98 3.90 7.66
N ILE A 29 -0.02 4.16 8.53
CA ILE A 29 -1.39 3.66 8.34
C ILE A 29 -2.00 4.24 7.07
N ILE A 30 -1.86 5.55 6.82
CA ILE A 30 -2.36 6.20 5.59
C ILE A 30 -1.77 5.54 4.35
N ALA A 31 -0.46 5.31 4.32
CA ALA A 31 0.20 4.66 3.18
C ALA A 31 -0.28 3.23 2.94
N ILE A 32 -0.53 2.45 4.01
CA ILE A 32 -1.11 1.10 3.91
C ILE A 32 -2.51 1.15 3.31
N VAL A 33 -3.38 2.01 3.83
CA VAL A 33 -4.76 2.15 3.35
C VAL A 33 -4.80 2.58 1.89
N VAL A 34 -4.01 3.60 1.53
CA VAL A 34 -3.90 4.07 0.14
C VAL A 34 -3.34 2.98 -0.78
N GLY A 35 -2.34 2.22 -0.33
CA GLY A 35 -1.78 1.09 -1.07
C GLY A 35 -2.81 -0.02 -1.36
N LEU A 36 -3.70 -0.31 -0.40
CA LEU A 36 -4.79 -1.26 -0.56
C LEU A 36 -5.86 -0.83 -1.58
N PHE A 37 -6.15 0.47 -1.67
CA PHE A 37 -7.08 0.99 -2.69
C PHE A 37 -6.47 1.04 -4.09
N ILE A 38 -5.14 1.23 -4.18
CA ILE A 38 -4.44 1.40 -5.46
C ILE A 38 -4.04 0.06 -6.08
N ALA A 39 -3.77 -0.98 -5.29
CA ALA A 39 -3.43 -2.30 -5.79
C ALA A 39 -4.61 -2.88 -6.62
N PRO A 40 -4.50 -3.01 -7.95
CA PRO A 40 -5.58 -3.54 -8.76
C PRO A 40 -5.65 -5.07 -8.67
N GLY A 41 -6.87 -5.57 -8.60
CA GLY A 41 -7.28 -6.93 -9.00
C GLY A 41 -7.08 -8.05 -7.98
N TYR A 42 -5.92 -8.20 -7.35
CA TYR A 42 -5.63 -9.47 -6.63
C TYR A 42 -5.96 -9.50 -5.14
N PHE A 43 -6.15 -8.36 -4.47
CA PHE A 43 -6.48 -8.33 -3.03
C PHE A 43 -7.98 -8.41 -2.75
N TYR A 44 -8.83 -8.00 -3.71
CA TYR A 44 -10.31 -8.03 -3.61
C TYR A 44 -10.99 -9.08 -4.50
N GLY A 45 -10.24 -9.86 -5.29
CA GLY A 45 -10.77 -11.04 -5.99
C GLY A 45 -11.84 -10.76 -7.05
N PHE A 46 -11.56 -9.89 -8.03
CA PHE A 46 -12.38 -9.73 -9.24
C PHE A 46 -11.55 -9.94 -10.49
#